data_AF-A0A662CAV1-F1
#
_entry.id   AF-A0A662CAV1-F1
#
_cell.length_a   1.000
_cell.length_b   1.000
_cell.length_c   1.000
_cell.angle_alpha   90.00
_cell.angle_beta   90.00
_cell.angle_gamma   90.00
#
_symmetry.space_group_name_H-M   'P 1'
#
loop_
_entity.id
_entity.type
_entity.pdbx_description
1 polymer ?
#
loop_
_entity_poly.entity_id
_entity_poly.type
_entity_poly.pdbx_seq_one_letter_code
_entity_poly.pdbx_strand_id
1 'polypeptide(L)' 'PRLPVHSLVVPLRGYPLPGSRLSDNASFWDKGYPAVMITDTAYYRNPNYHTSRDTPETLDYQAMAQLVKSIALFLEGTK' A
#
# COMPACT_ATOMS: atom_id res chain seq x y z
N PRO A 1 12.32 -1.83 -14.71
CA PRO A 1 11.02 -1.11 -14.86
C PRO A 1 10.71 -0.35 -13.56
N ARG A 2 10.57 0.98 -13.64
CA ARG A 2 10.18 1.80 -12.48
C ARG A 2 8.66 1.92 -12.48
N LEU A 3 8.00 1.32 -11.48
CA LEU A 3 6.60 1.63 -11.21
C LEU A 3 6.51 3.12 -10.84
N PRO A 4 5.52 3.87 -11.35
CA PRO A 4 5.28 5.22 -10.87
C PRO A 4 4.88 5.15 -9.40
N VAL A 5 5.65 5.80 -8.53
CA VAL A 5 5.41 5.84 -7.08
C VAL A 5 5.19 7.28 -6.67
N HIS A 6 4.13 7.50 -5.91
CA HIS A 6 3.87 8.75 -5.20
C HIS A 6 4.01 8.50 -3.70
N SER A 7 4.96 9.19 -3.08
CA SER A 7 5.20 9.11 -1.64
C SER A 7 4.49 10.25 -0.93
N LEU A 8 3.79 9.93 0.16
CA LEU A 8 3.14 10.89 1.03
C LEU A 8 3.58 10.63 2.47
N VAL A 9 4.14 11.66 3.12
CA VAL A 9 4.39 11.62 4.57
C VAL A 9 3.14 12.13 5.27
N VAL A 10 2.61 11.32 6.18
CA VAL A 10 1.38 11.65 6.90
C VAL A 10 1.71 11.98 8.36
N PRO A 11 1.65 13.26 8.78
CA PRO A 11 1.97 13.65 10.15
C PRO A 11 0.82 13.33 11.12
N LEU A 12 1.08 13.53 12.42
CA LEU A 12 0.07 13.43 13.49
C LEU A 12 -0.68 12.09 13.47
N ARG A 13 0.05 10.98 13.24
CA ARG A 13 -0.50 9.61 13.13
C ARG A 13 -1.60 9.45 12.06
N GLY A 14 -1.72 10.38 11.11
CA GLY A 14 -2.74 10.33 10.06
C GLY A 14 -4.15 10.75 10.46
N TYR A 15 -4.35 11.33 11.66
CA TYR A 15 -5.67 11.87 12.03
C TYR A 15 -6.21 12.95 11.07
N PRO A 16 -5.38 13.88 10.54
CA PRO A 16 -5.86 14.89 9.57
C PRO A 16 -6.30 14.32 8.22
N LEU A 17 -5.89 13.08 7.89
CA LEU A 17 -6.25 12.41 6.65
C LEU A 17 -6.80 11.00 6.95
N PRO A 18 -8.06 10.89 7.41
CA PRO A 18 -8.63 9.62 7.88
C PRO A 18 -8.49 8.46 6.89
N GLY A 19 -8.53 8.73 5.58
CA GLY A 19 -8.33 7.72 4.54
C GLY A 19 -6.98 6.98 4.61
N SER A 20 -5.91 7.66 5.07
CA SER A 20 -4.59 7.06 5.27
C SER A 20 -4.51 6.08 6.45
N ARG A 21 -5.56 6.04 7.28
CA ARG A 21 -5.69 5.17 8.45
C ARG A 21 -6.54 3.92 8.18
N LEU A 22 -6.97 3.68 6.94
CA LEU A 22 -7.82 2.55 6.55
C LEU A 22 -7.02 1.28 6.19
N SER A 23 -6.04 0.93 7.01
CA SER A 23 -5.31 -0.34 6.96
C SER A 23 -4.56 -0.55 8.28
N ASP A 24 -3.86 -1.69 8.41
CA ASP A 24 -3.22 -2.10 9.67
C ASP A 24 -2.13 -1.12 10.13
N ASN A 25 -1.53 -0.36 9.22
CA ASN A 25 -0.52 0.67 9.52
C ASN A 25 -0.98 1.67 10.59
N ALA A 26 -2.29 1.98 10.66
CA ALA A 26 -2.83 2.90 11.66
C ALA A 26 -2.58 2.42 13.10
N SER A 27 -2.74 1.12 13.35
CA SER A 27 -2.51 0.53 14.67
C SER A 27 -1.04 0.63 15.12
N PHE A 28 -0.11 0.52 14.16
CA PHE A 28 1.33 0.70 14.40
C PHE A 28 1.65 2.16 14.73
N TRP A 29 1.10 3.10 13.96
CA TRP A 29 1.25 4.53 14.23
C TRP A 29 0.70 4.94 15.60
N ASP A 30 -0.42 4.35 16.03
CA ASP A 30 -1.00 4.63 17.36
C ASP A 30 -0.11 4.15 18.51
N LYS A 31 0.70 3.11 18.27
CA LYS A 31 1.73 2.62 19.20
C LYS A 31 3.09 3.31 19.05
N GLY A 32 3.23 4.24 18.11
CA GLY A 32 4.47 4.97 17.85
C GLY A 32 5.51 4.19 17.04
N TYR A 33 5.13 3.06 16.44
CA TYR A 33 6.01 2.31 15.54
C TYR A 33 6.02 2.94 14.14
N PRO A 34 7.19 3.07 13.49
CA PRO A 34 7.27 3.46 12.09
C PRO A 34 6.66 2.34 11.24
N ALA A 35 5.68 2.71 10.40
CA ALA A 35 5.02 1.80 9.48
C ALA A 35 4.72 2.52 8.16
N VAL A 36 4.76 1.77 7.07
CA VAL A 36 4.48 2.24 5.71
C VAL A 36 3.35 1.39 5.13
N MET A 37 2.39 2.03 4.49
CA MET A 37 1.37 1.38 3.67
C MET A 37 1.77 1.52 2.20
N ILE A 38 1.94 0.40 1.50
CA ILE A 38 2.15 0.37 0.06
C ILE A 38 0.83 -0.05 -0.57
N THR A 39 0.20 0.86 -1.31
CA THR A 39 -1.14 0.64 -1.86
C THR A 39 -1.33 1.40 -3.17
N ASP A 40 -2.25 0.91 -3.98
CA ASP A 40 -2.78 1.52 -5.20
C ASP A 40 -4.15 2.18 -4.95
N THR A 41 -4.43 2.57 -3.70
CA THR A 41 -5.65 3.23 -3.21
C THR A 41 -6.90 2.34 -3.03
N ALA A 42 -6.73 1.01 -3.09
CA ALA A 42 -7.76 0.03 -2.74
C ALA A 42 -9.12 0.31 -3.41
N TYR A 43 -10.14 0.72 -2.64
CA TYR A 43 -11.52 0.94 -3.10
C TYR A 43 -11.68 2.13 -4.06
N TYR A 44 -10.72 3.07 -4.10
CA TYR A 44 -10.75 4.14 -5.11
C TYR A 44 -10.46 3.62 -6.52
N ARG A 45 -9.69 2.53 -6.64
CA ARG A 45 -9.32 1.90 -7.91
C ARG A 45 -10.13 0.65 -8.21
N ASN A 46 -10.45 -0.17 -7.21
CA ASN A 46 -11.11 -1.47 -7.41
C ASN A 46 -12.64 -1.36 -7.37
N PRO A 47 -13.35 -1.37 -8.52
CA PRO A 47 -14.81 -1.37 -8.53
C PRO A 47 -15.43 -2.65 -7.95
N ASN A 48 -14.63 -3.72 -7.80
CA ASN A 48 -15.08 -5.00 -7.26
C ASN A 48 -14.81 -5.15 -5.75
N TYR A 49 -14.26 -4.12 -5.09
CA TYR A 49 -13.89 -4.18 -3.68
C TYR A 49 -15.06 -4.65 -2.78
N HIS A 50 -14.80 -5.61 -1.90
CA HIS A 50 -15.80 -6.24 -1.02
C HIS A 50 -16.97 -6.91 -1.76
N THR A 51 -16.72 -7.43 -2.96
CA THR A 51 -17.73 -8.20 -3.71
C THR A 51 -17.19 -9.56 -4.11
N SER A 52 -18.07 -10.46 -4.53
CA SER A 52 -17.69 -11.76 -5.11
C SER A 52 -16.97 -11.64 -6.47
N ARG A 53 -16.91 -10.43 -7.05
CA ARG A 53 -16.22 -10.15 -8.32
C ARG A 53 -14.75 -9.74 -8.12
N ASP A 54 -14.27 -9.66 -6.88
CA ASP A 54 -12.85 -9.48 -6.59
C ASP A 54 -12.11 -10.80 -6.81
N THR A 55 -11.88 -11.14 -8.07
CA THR A 55 -11.37 -12.46 -8.49
C THR A 55 -9.94 -12.36 -9.05
N PRO A 56 -9.19 -13.49 -9.08
CA PRO A 56 -7.82 -13.51 -9.59
C PRO A 56 -7.66 -12.96 -11.01
N GLU A 57 -8.68 -13.10 -11.85
CA GLU A 57 -8.69 -12.64 -13.24
C GLU A 57 -8.64 -11.11 -13.35
N THR A 58 -8.96 -10.38 -12.27
CA THR A 58 -8.92 -8.91 -12.24
C THR A 58 -7.56 -8.34 -11.83
N LEU A 59 -6.60 -9.21 -11.46
CA LEU A 59 -5.28 -8.80 -10.98
C LEU A 59 -4.32 -8.47 -12.13
N ASP A 60 -3.54 -7.40 -11.95
CA ASP A 60 -2.37 -7.13 -12.77
C ASP A 60 -1.14 -7.83 -12.19
N TYR A 61 -0.92 -9.07 -12.62
CA TYR A 61 0.22 -9.88 -12.17
C TYR A 61 1.58 -9.30 -12.56
N GLN A 62 1.66 -8.53 -13.66
CA GLN A 62 2.93 -7.92 -14.05
C GLN A 62 3.31 -6.79 -13.09
N ALA A 63 2.34 -5.93 -12.74
CA ALA A 63 2.55 -4.89 -11.73
C ALA A 63 2.88 -5.48 -10.35
N MET A 64 2.17 -6.53 -9.93
CA MET A 64 2.45 -7.24 -8.67
C MET A 64 3.87 -7.82 -8.64
N ALA A 65 4.32 -8.46 -9.73
CA ALA A 65 5.68 -9.00 -9.81
C ALA A 65 6.75 -7.90 -9.75
N GLN A 66 6.50 -6.74 -10.36
CA GLN A 66 7.39 -5.59 -10.27
C GLN A 66 7.44 -5.04 -8.84
N LEU A 67 6.29 -4.93 -8.17
CA LEU A 67 6.20 -4.49 -6.77
C LEU A 67 7.02 -5.39 -5.84
N VAL A 68 6.85 -6.71 -5.95
CA VAL A 68 7.60 -7.68 -5.13
C VAL A 68 9.12 -7.53 -5.34
N LYS A 69 9.56 -7.42 -6.60
CA LYS A 69 10.98 -7.21 -6.92
C LYS A 69 11.51 -5.91 -6.33
N SER A 70 10.74 -4.81 -6.43
CA SER A 70 11.13 -3.51 -5.88
C SER A 70 11.26 -3.54 -4.35
N ILE A 71 10.34 -4.21 -3.66
CA ILE A 71 10.41 -4.37 -2.20
C ILE A 71 11.63 -5.21 -1.80
N ALA A 72 11.86 -6.34 -2.49
CA ALA A 72 13.02 -7.19 -2.22
C ALA A 72 14.35 -6.41 -2.39
N LEU A 73 14.50 -5.69 -3.50
CA LEU A 73 15.68 -4.85 -3.75
C LEU A 73 15.88 -3.78 -2.66
N PHE A 74 14.80 -3.14 -2.19
CA PHE A 74 14.86 -2.15 -1.11
C PHE A 74 15.37 -2.77 0.20
N LEU A 75 14.86 -3.94 0.57
CA LEU A 75 15.23 -4.66 1.80
C LEU A 75 16.66 -5.24 1.73
N GLU A 76 17.11 -5.68 0.56
CA GLU A 76 18.46 -6.21 0.36
C GLU A 76 19.51 -5.08 0.35
N GLY A 77 19.19 -3.94 -0.27
CA GLY A 77 20.06 -2.77 -0.31
C GLY A 77 20.12 -1.95 0.99
N THR A 78 19.33 -2.32 2.00
CA THR A 78 19.40 -1.73 3.35
C THR A 78 20.26 -2.55 4.33
N LYS A 79 20.98 -3.56 3.84
CA LYS A 79 22.15 -4.16 4.51
C LYS A 79 23.40 -3.36 4.23
#